data_AF-A0A8H4J598-F1
#
_entry.id   AF-A0A8H4J598-F1
#
_cell.length_a   1.000
_cell.length_b   1.000
_cell.length_c   1.000
_cell.angle_alpha   90.00
_cell.angle_beta   90.00
_cell.angle_gamma   90.00
#
_symmetry.space_group_name_H-M   'P 1'
#
loop_
_entity.id
_entity.type
_entity.pdbx_description
1 polymer ?
#
loop_
_entity_poly.entity_id
_entity_poly.type
_entity_poly.pdbx_seq_one_letter_code
_entity_poly.pdbx_strand_id
1 'polypeptide(L)'
;MSEWKQEVVVYKHSSTGETADVLIMTREQLKDKMTSNTSLRVSHKPIPRGHRHVEVLQSDLIPESEREKYADYPNMGSSVATVTLPNRVWMQRQLTANQFSELHILSV
;
A
#
# COMPACT_ATOMS: atom_id res chain seq x y z
N MET A 1 -28.46 5.03 7.06
CA MET A 1 -27.14 5.32 7.65
C MET A 1 -26.12 5.12 6.53
N SER A 2 -25.52 6.19 6.01
CA SER A 2 -24.60 6.07 4.87
C SER A 2 -23.37 5.28 5.34
N GLU A 3 -23.16 4.09 4.80
CA GLU A 3 -21.93 3.33 5.04
C GLU A 3 -20.76 4.19 4.58
N TRP A 4 -19.93 4.61 5.53
CA TRP A 4 -18.70 5.33 5.20
C TRP A 4 -17.82 4.33 4.48
N LYS A 5 -17.82 4.37 3.15
CA LYS A 5 -16.91 3.57 2.32
C LYS A 5 -15.50 3.90 2.78
N GLN A 6 -14.87 2.96 3.48
CA GLN A 6 -13.53 3.15 4.01
C GLN A 6 -12.57 3.25 2.82
N GLU A 7 -12.13 4.47 2.55
CA GLU A 7 -11.11 4.76 1.56
C GLU A 7 -9.74 4.33 2.09
N VAL A 8 -8.94 3.77 1.19
CA VAL A 8 -7.58 3.31 1.46
C VAL A 8 -6.64 3.88 0.40
N VAL A 9 -5.38 4.09 0.78
CA VAL A 9 -4.32 4.42 -0.17
C VAL A 9 -3.70 3.13 -0.66
N VAL A 10 -3.58 3.00 -1.97
CA VAL A 10 -3.06 1.83 -2.63
C VAL A 10 -1.90 2.24 -3.52
N TYR A 11 -0.74 1.66 -3.25
CA TYR A 11 0.41 1.71 -4.13
C TYR A 11 0.38 0.49 -5.06
N LYS A 12 0.43 0.73 -6.36
CA LYS A 12 0.57 -0.32 -7.37
C LYS A 12 2.03 -0.43 -7.78
N HIS A 13 2.61 -1.57 -7.46
CA HIS A 13 3.90 -2.00 -7.92
C HIS A 13 3.73 -3.00 -9.08
N SER A 14 4.34 -2.70 -10.22
CA SER A 14 4.38 -3.61 -11.36
C SER A 14 5.81 -4.01 -11.66
N SER A 15 6.08 -5.31 -11.66
CA SER A 15 7.35 -5.88 -12.12
C SER A 15 7.46 -5.92 -13.66
N THR A 16 6.36 -5.68 -14.38
CA THR A 16 6.27 -5.84 -15.84
C THR A 16 6.50 -4.54 -16.63
N GLY A 17 7.01 -3.50 -15.98
CA GLY A 17 7.36 -2.22 -16.61
C GLY A 17 6.23 -1.21 -16.72
N GLU A 18 5.07 -1.48 -16.10
CA GLU A 18 4.04 -0.44 -15.94
C GLU A 18 4.48 0.62 -14.93
N THR A 19 4.07 1.86 -15.13
CA THR A 19 4.38 2.96 -14.22
C THR A 19 3.74 2.72 -12.85
N ALA A 20 4.56 2.69 -11.81
CA ALA A 20 4.07 2.60 -10.44
C ALA A 20 3.15 3.80 -10.13
N ASP A 21 2.02 3.52 -9.48
CA ASP A 21 0.96 4.51 -9.28
C ASP A 21 0.38 4.46 -7.86
N VAL A 22 -0.08 5.60 -7.36
CA VAL A 22 -0.61 5.79 -6.01
C VAL A 22 -2.05 6.27 -6.11
N LEU A 23 -2.97 5.39 -5.75
CA LEU A 23 -4.40 5.61 -5.94
C LEU A 23 -5.14 5.59 -4.61
N ILE A 24 -6.24 6.32 -4.56
CA ILE A 24 -7.20 6.25 -3.45
C ILE A 24 -8.38 5.45 -3.98
N MET A 25 -8.75 4.38 -3.29
CA MET A 25 -9.91 3.57 -3.65
C MET A 25 -10.62 3.06 -2.40
N THR A 26 -11.82 2.53 -2.55
CA THR A 26 -12.54 1.92 -1.42
C THR A 26 -12.05 0.50 -1.15
N ARG A 27 -12.23 0.00 0.07
CA ARG A 27 -11.95 -1.41 0.41
C ARG A 27 -12.69 -2.39 -0.50
N GLU A 28 -13.92 -2.06 -0.90
CA GLU A 28 -14.70 -2.85 -1.87
C GLU A 28 -13.98 -2.94 -3.21
N GLN A 29 -13.55 -1.80 -3.77
CA GLN A 29 -12.83 -1.75 -5.05
C GLN A 29 -11.51 -2.51 -5.00
N LEU A 30 -10.81 -2.46 -3.86
CA LEU A 30 -9.59 -3.24 -3.66
C LEU A 30 -9.88 -4.75 -3.69
N LYS A 31 -10.94 -5.19 -3.01
CA LYS A 31 -11.36 -6.59 -3.01
C LYS A 31 -11.79 -7.08 -4.39
N ASP A 32 -12.51 -6.25 -5.14
CA ASP A 32 -12.92 -6.57 -6.51
C ASP A 32 -11.70 -6.71 -7.43
N LYS A 33 -10.69 -5.85 -7.28
CA LYS A 33 -9.41 -5.97 -8.01
C LYS A 33 -8.66 -7.25 -7.69
N MET A 34 -8.62 -7.64 -6.43
CA MET A 34 -8.01 -8.91 -6.01
C MET A 34 -8.75 -10.12 -6.57
N THR A 35 -10.08 -10.05 -6.61
CA THR A 35 -10.92 -11.13 -7.15
C THR A 35 -10.76 -11.27 -8.66
N SER A 36 -10.57 -10.15 -9.37
CA SER A 36 -10.44 -10.14 -10.83
C SER A 36 -9.04 -10.51 -11.33
N ASN A 37 -7.99 -10.42 -10.51
CA ASN A 37 -6.65 -10.84 -10.90
C ASN A 37 -5.96 -11.60 -9.78
N THR A 38 -5.95 -12.94 -9.90
CA THR A 38 -5.42 -13.86 -8.89
C THR A 38 -3.89 -13.82 -8.74
N SER A 39 -3.19 -13.18 -9.68
CA SER A 39 -1.74 -12.97 -9.59
C SER A 39 -1.36 -11.80 -8.69
N LEU A 40 -2.32 -10.92 -8.34
CA LEU A 40 -2.07 -9.80 -7.46
C LEU A 40 -1.84 -10.26 -6.02
N ARG A 41 -0.79 -9.72 -5.41
CA ARG A 41 -0.52 -9.86 -3.97
C ARG A 41 -0.81 -8.54 -3.28
N VAL A 42 -1.41 -8.62 -2.10
CA VAL A 42 -1.63 -7.47 -1.21
C VAL A 42 -0.79 -7.64 0.03
N SER A 43 -0.08 -6.58 0.36
CA SER A 43 0.49 -6.36 1.68
C SER A 43 0.03 -5.01 2.21
N HIS A 44 0.25 -4.78 3.50
CA HIS A 44 0.00 -3.49 4.11
C HIS A 44 1.25 -3.02 4.85
N LYS A 45 1.40 -1.70 4.91
CA LYS A 45 2.46 -1.02 5.64
C LYS A 45 1.88 0.14 6.42
N PRO A 46 2.16 0.26 7.74
CA PRO A 46 1.72 1.42 8.50
C PRO A 46 2.44 2.67 7.99
N ILE A 47 1.69 3.75 7.84
CA ILE A 47 2.23 5.06 7.49
C ILE A 47 2.52 5.79 8.81
N PRO A 48 3.79 6.14 9.11
CA PRO A 48 4.09 6.90 10.30
C PRO A 48 3.38 8.27 10.31
N ARG A 49 3.07 8.80 11.50
CA ARG A 49 2.48 10.14 11.62
C ARG A 49 3.45 11.22 11.13
N GLY A 50 2.91 12.28 10.54
CA GLY A 50 3.70 13.38 9.98
C GLY A 50 4.43 13.09 8.66
N HIS A 51 4.56 11.82 8.28
CA HIS A 51 5.27 11.45 7.06
C HIS A 51 4.40 11.67 5.82
N ARG A 52 4.97 12.38 4.83
CA ARG A 52 4.38 12.54 3.49
C ARG A 52 4.93 11.53 2.49
N HIS A 53 6.16 11.07 2.72
CA HIS A 53 6.80 10.06 1.91
C HIS A 53 6.85 8.75 2.68
N VAL A 54 6.51 7.66 2.00
CA VAL A 54 6.54 6.31 2.52
C VAL A 54 7.48 5.52 1.65
N GLU A 55 8.56 5.05 2.24
CA GLU A 55 9.47 4.14 1.56
C GLU A 55 8.83 2.75 1.49
N VAL A 56 8.88 2.14 0.32
CA VAL A 56 8.44 0.77 0.06
C VAL A 56 9.70 -0.08 -0.13
N LEU A 57 9.85 -1.08 0.73
CA LEU A 57 10.97 -2.02 0.73
C LEU A 57 10.60 -3.30 -0.03
N GLN A 58 11.60 -4.08 -0.41
CA GLN A 58 11.40 -5.37 -1.07
C GLN A 58 10.55 -6.33 -0.20
N SER A 59 10.77 -6.33 1.11
CA SER A 59 9.97 -7.08 2.09
C SER A 59 8.52 -6.63 2.17
N ASP A 60 8.21 -5.38 1.79
CA ASP A 60 6.84 -4.88 1.74
C ASP A 60 6.09 -5.40 0.51
N LEU A 61 6.75 -5.89 -0.54
CA LEU A 61 6.07 -6.49 -1.69
C LEU A 61 5.54 -7.91 -1.39
N ILE A 62 5.99 -8.49 -0.28
CA ILE A 62 5.67 -9.85 0.15
C ILE A 62 4.49 -9.80 1.14
N PRO A 63 3.49 -10.68 0.99
CA PRO A 63 2.42 -10.83 1.99
C PRO A 63 2.98 -11.13 3.38
N GLU A 64 2.32 -10.61 4.42
CA GLU A 64 2.83 -10.73 5.79
C GLU A 64 2.99 -12.18 6.26
N SER A 65 2.11 -13.08 5.80
CA SER A 65 2.17 -14.52 6.08
C SER A 65 3.42 -15.21 5.51
N GLU A 66 4.08 -14.59 4.53
CA GLU A 66 5.26 -15.13 3.87
C GLU A 66 6.53 -14.34 4.20
N ARG A 67 6.41 -13.14 4.78
CA ARG A 67 7.54 -12.23 5.03
C ARG A 67 8.63 -12.89 5.88
N GLU A 68 8.26 -13.68 6.89
CA GLU A 68 9.22 -14.39 7.75
C GLU A 68 10.08 -15.40 6.98
N LYS A 69 9.50 -16.11 6.00
CA LYS A 69 10.22 -17.12 5.20
C LYS A 69 11.32 -16.50 4.35
N TYR A 70 11.14 -15.23 4.02
CA TYR A 70 12.03 -14.50 3.14
C TYR A 70 12.85 -13.46 3.89
N ALA A 71 12.73 -13.32 5.22
CA ALA A 71 13.40 -12.27 5.98
C ALA A 71 14.93 -12.33 5.89
N ASP A 72 15.50 -13.53 5.76
CA ASP A 72 16.94 -13.76 5.73
C ASP A 72 17.62 -13.40 4.39
N TYR A 73 16.84 -13.05 3.35
CA TYR A 73 17.43 -12.69 2.07
C TYR A 73 18.06 -11.28 2.12
N PRO A 74 19.28 -11.11 1.57
CA PRO A 74 20.06 -9.88 1.73
C PRO A 74 19.40 -8.63 1.13
N ASN A 75 18.52 -8.81 0.14
CA ASN A 75 17.88 -7.71 -0.59
C ASN A 75 16.53 -7.30 0.00
N MET A 76 16.09 -7.88 1.12
CA MET A 76 14.75 -7.65 1.66
C MET A 76 14.57 -6.27 2.30
N GLY A 77 15.66 -5.68 2.76
CA GLY A 77 15.73 -4.30 3.23
C GLY A 77 15.97 -3.27 2.12
N SER A 78 16.08 -3.70 0.86
CA SER A 78 16.34 -2.77 -0.25
C SER A 78 15.12 -1.90 -0.54
N SER A 79 15.36 -0.62 -0.76
CA SER A 79 14.36 0.35 -1.18
C SER A 79 13.94 0.09 -2.62
N VAL A 80 12.64 -0.16 -2.83
CA VAL A 80 12.04 -0.37 -4.15
C VAL A 80 11.52 0.95 -4.71
N ALA A 81 10.81 1.71 -3.87
CA ALA A 81 10.21 2.97 -4.28
C ALA A 81 9.97 3.89 -3.08
N THR A 82 9.96 5.19 -3.34
CA THR A 82 9.46 6.18 -2.38
C THR A 82 8.11 6.72 -2.85
N VAL A 83 7.05 6.34 -2.15
CA VAL A 83 5.68 6.75 -2.43
C VAL A 83 5.40 8.10 -1.79
N THR A 84 5.01 9.09 -2.59
CA THR A 84 4.52 10.37 -2.07
C THR A 84 3.02 10.30 -1.89
N LEU A 85 2.54 10.54 -0.68
CA LEU A 85 1.11 10.55 -0.40
C LEU A 85 0.42 11.71 -1.14
N PRO A 86 -0.75 11.47 -1.76
CA PRO A 86 -1.57 12.53 -2.32
C PRO A 86 -1.89 13.60 -1.28
N ASN A 87 -1.94 14.88 -1.70
CA ASN A 87 -2.19 16.01 -0.78
C ASN A 87 -3.48 15.82 0.04
N ARG A 88 -4.53 15.26 -0.59
CA ARG A 88 -5.80 14.94 0.08
C ARG A 88 -5.60 13.99 1.26
N VAL A 89 -4.87 12.90 1.05
CA VAL A 89 -4.55 11.90 2.09
C VAL A 89 -3.74 12.54 3.19
N TRP A 90 -2.67 13.27 2.84
CA TRP A 90 -1.79 13.88 3.82
C TRP A 90 -2.54 14.89 4.71
N MET A 91 -3.39 15.73 4.12
CA MET A 91 -4.24 16.68 4.86
C MET A 91 -5.25 15.98 5.77
N GLN A 92 -5.95 14.96 5.26
CA GLN A 92 -6.92 14.21 6.06
C GLN A 92 -6.26 13.54 7.27
N ARG A 93 -5.05 13.01 7.13
CA ARG A 93 -4.27 12.43 8.24
C ARG A 93 -3.91 13.43 9.34
N GLN A 94 -3.85 14.73 9.05
CA GLN A 94 -3.66 15.77 10.07
C GLN A 94 -4.96 16.08 10.83
N LEU A 95 -6.10 15.91 10.18
CA LEU A 95 -7.42 16.24 10.72
C LEU A 95 -8.07 15.06 11.46
N THR A 96 -7.84 13.83 11.00
CA THR A 96 -8.42 12.61 11.58
C THR A 96 -7.32 11.63 11.97
N ALA A 97 -7.36 11.16 13.21
CA ALA A 97 -6.31 10.32 13.78
C ALA A 97 -6.14 8.96 13.09
N ASN A 98 -7.20 8.41 12.48
CA ASN A 98 -7.27 7.02 12.04
C ASN A 98 -7.54 6.81 10.54
N GLN A 99 -7.77 7.88 9.76
CA GLN A 99 -8.01 7.71 8.31
C GLN A 99 -6.68 7.61 7.57
N PHE A 100 -6.57 6.68 6.61
CA PHE A 100 -5.33 6.42 5.86
C PHE A 100 -4.12 6.15 6.77
N SER A 101 -4.30 5.32 7.81
CA SER A 101 -3.22 4.88 8.70
C SER A 101 -2.22 3.96 8.00
N GLU A 102 -2.67 3.28 6.94
CA GLU A 102 -1.93 2.21 6.27
C GLU A 102 -1.90 2.43 4.76
N LEU A 103 -0.75 2.12 4.16
CA LEU A 103 -0.54 2.00 2.74
C LEU A 103 -0.77 0.54 2.35
N HIS A 104 -1.72 0.28 1.45
CA HIS A 104 -1.89 -1.03 0.85
C HIS A 104 -0.99 -1.11 -0.38
N ILE A 105 -0.22 -2.17 -0.50
CA ILE A 105 0.70 -2.35 -1.63
C ILE A 105 0.18 -3.53 -2.44
N LEU A 106 -0.14 -3.23 -3.70
CA LEU A 106 -0.48 -4.21 -4.72
C LEU A 106 0.78 -4.53 -5.52
N SER A 107 1.23 -5.77 -5.49
CA SER A 107 2.34 -6.26 -6.31
C SER A 107 1.85 -7.31 -7.32
N VAL A 108 2.32 -7.18 -8.56
CA VAL A 108 2.19 -8.17 -9.66
C VAL A 108 3.54 -8.84 -9.90
#